data_AF-A0A8T6YM88-F1
#
_entry.id   AF-A0A8T6YM88-F1
#
_cell.length_a   1.000
_cell.length_b   1.000
_cell.length_c   1.000
_cell.angle_alpha   90.00
_cell.angle_beta   90.00
_cell.angle_gamma   90.00
#
_symmetry.space_group_name_H-M   'P 1'
#
loop_
_entity.id
_entity.type
_entity.pdbx_description
1 polymer ?
#
loop_
_entity_poly.entity_id
_entity_poly.type
_entity_poly.pdbx_seq_one_letter_code
_entity_poly.pdbx_strand_id
1 'polypeptide(L)'
;MSGELKFRKDISEKLAERRRYRRNRRNKLRYRQPRYSNRKRTETLSPSVNQKLQTFLDFVNMVKRILPISSICVEVSGFDTQKMQNAEISGTEYQHGELQGYEVREYLVEKYHRTCAYCGKTNVPLQVEHIVPKSRGGSDRVSNLTLSCQKCNQKKGNMTADEFGYPNVQNKAKQSLKAPAFMNTIRWLLVDLLHSDYTYGYNTKHNRIKLGLEKSHINDAFVIADGTNHERVRPYLGIQTRRNNRALQTNRNGFKPSIRKQRYPLGPKDLVFLKFGSLICTVKAVFNYGKWVRVVDAIGNIINVNIKNVELIKYGKGVQLQFV
;
A
#
# COMPACT_ATOMS: atom_id res chain seq x y z
N MET A 1 14.21 10.45 13.61
CA MET A 1 14.30 9.50 12.46
C MET A 1 13.28 9.92 11.41
N SER A 2 13.56 9.72 10.12
CA SER A 2 12.64 10.01 9.01
C SER A 2 12.63 8.83 8.02
N GLY A 3 11.52 8.55 7.33
CA GLY A 3 11.51 7.50 6.31
C GLY A 3 10.15 7.15 5.70
N GLU A 4 10.18 6.35 4.64
CA GLU A 4 9.02 5.85 3.89
C GLU A 4 9.03 4.32 3.86
N LEU A 5 7.86 3.67 3.94
CA LEU A 5 7.73 2.21 3.79
C LEU A 5 7.00 1.82 2.49
N LYS A 6 7.67 1.06 1.64
CA LYS A 6 7.08 0.44 0.44
C LYS A 6 6.57 -0.96 0.74
N PHE A 7 5.25 -1.09 0.78
CA PHE A 7 4.57 -2.39 0.92
C PHE A 7 4.70 -3.27 -0.32
N ARG A 8 4.60 -4.57 -0.09
CA ARG A 8 4.58 -5.57 -1.16
C ARG A 8 3.26 -5.52 -1.94
N LYS A 9 3.34 -5.46 -3.27
CA LYS A 9 2.17 -5.35 -4.17
C LYS A 9 1.62 -6.70 -4.68
N ASP A 10 2.37 -7.79 -4.53
CA ASP A 10 2.06 -9.13 -5.07
C ASP A 10 1.01 -9.96 -4.28
N ILE A 11 0.46 -9.41 -3.19
CA ILE A 11 -0.39 -10.14 -2.24
C ILE A 11 -1.70 -10.58 -2.89
N SER A 12 -2.36 -9.65 -3.58
CA SER A 12 -3.66 -9.89 -4.21
C SER A 12 -3.55 -11.00 -5.27
N GLU A 13 -2.51 -10.94 -6.08
CA GLU A 13 -2.19 -11.94 -7.08
C GLU A 13 -1.95 -13.32 -6.45
N LYS A 14 -1.14 -13.40 -5.39
CA LYS A 14 -0.89 -14.66 -4.67
C LYS A 14 -2.14 -15.24 -4.00
N LEU A 15 -3.04 -14.40 -3.52
CA LEU A 15 -4.34 -14.85 -2.98
C LEU A 15 -5.24 -15.38 -4.11
N ALA A 16 -5.25 -14.73 -5.27
CA ALA A 16 -5.98 -15.19 -6.46
C ALA A 16 -5.42 -16.52 -6.98
N GLU A 17 -4.10 -16.64 -7.07
CA GLU A 17 -3.40 -17.86 -7.45
C GLU A 17 -3.73 -19.02 -6.49
N ARG A 18 -3.68 -18.78 -5.16
CA ARG A 18 -4.08 -19.75 -4.14
C ARG A 18 -5.54 -20.17 -4.30
N ARG A 19 -6.44 -19.24 -4.63
CA ARG A 19 -7.86 -19.52 -4.90
C ARG A 19 -8.00 -20.40 -6.14
N ARG A 20 -7.29 -20.10 -7.23
CA ARG A 20 -7.26 -20.87 -8.47
C ARG A 20 -6.79 -22.31 -8.22
N TYR A 21 -5.66 -22.51 -7.55
CA TYR A 21 -5.17 -23.86 -7.23
C TYR A 21 -6.15 -24.67 -6.35
N ARG A 22 -6.79 -24.01 -5.39
CA ARG A 22 -7.84 -24.64 -4.58
C ARG A 22 -9.03 -25.06 -5.44
N ARG A 23 -9.51 -24.20 -6.34
CA ARG A 23 -10.62 -24.51 -7.25
C ARG A 23 -10.27 -25.70 -8.15
N ASN A 24 -9.11 -25.66 -8.79
CA ASN A 24 -8.65 -26.76 -9.66
C ASN A 24 -8.56 -28.09 -8.90
N ARG A 25 -8.03 -28.10 -7.67
CA ARG A 25 -8.00 -29.31 -6.85
C ARG A 25 -9.41 -29.82 -6.53
N ARG A 26 -10.36 -28.93 -6.25
CA ARG A 26 -11.76 -29.30 -5.96
C ARG A 26 -12.42 -29.94 -7.18
N ASN A 27 -12.18 -29.39 -8.37
CA ASN A 27 -12.75 -29.89 -9.62
C ASN A 27 -12.21 -31.28 -10.01
N LYS A 28 -11.06 -31.71 -9.47
CA LYS A 28 -10.47 -33.04 -9.72
C LYS A 28 -10.99 -34.13 -8.77
N LEU A 29 -11.80 -33.79 -7.76
CA LEU A 29 -12.36 -34.76 -6.82
C LEU A 29 -13.76 -35.16 -7.31
N ARG A 30 -13.91 -36.40 -7.83
CA ARG A 30 -15.14 -36.90 -8.46
C ARG A 30 -16.39 -36.88 -7.57
N TYR A 31 -16.25 -36.97 -6.24
CA TYR A 31 -17.39 -37.17 -5.32
C TYR A 31 -17.38 -36.23 -4.11
N ARG A 32 -17.10 -34.94 -4.32
CA ARG A 32 -17.15 -33.98 -3.20
C ARG A 32 -18.59 -33.47 -2.99
N GLN A 33 -19.23 -33.92 -1.92
CA GLN A 33 -20.54 -33.42 -1.50
C GLN A 33 -20.58 -31.88 -1.41
N PRO A 34 -21.60 -31.21 -1.99
CA PRO A 34 -21.82 -29.78 -1.83
C PRO A 34 -21.91 -29.40 -0.34
N ARG A 35 -21.27 -28.31 0.05
CA ARG A 35 -21.39 -27.76 1.41
C ARG A 35 -22.23 -26.48 1.33
N TYR A 36 -23.53 -26.60 1.55
CA TYR A 36 -24.47 -25.48 1.50
C TYR A 36 -24.27 -24.47 2.64
N SER A 37 -23.77 -24.94 3.79
CA SER A 37 -23.38 -24.07 4.90
C SER A 37 -22.08 -23.33 4.56
N ASN A 38 -22.21 -22.26 3.80
CA ASN A 38 -21.15 -21.28 3.63
C ASN A 38 -20.76 -20.79 5.02
N ARG A 39 -19.52 -21.05 5.42
CA ARG A 39 -18.96 -20.51 6.67
C ARG A 39 -19.22 -19.00 6.66
N LYS A 40 -20.03 -18.50 7.60
CA LYS A 40 -20.15 -17.05 7.83
C LYS A 40 -18.73 -16.51 8.00
N ARG A 41 -18.42 -15.43 7.28
CA ARG A 41 -17.11 -14.81 7.39
C ARG A 41 -17.05 -14.18 8.78
N THR A 42 -16.14 -14.68 9.63
CA THR A 42 -15.89 -14.10 10.96
C THR A 42 -15.18 -12.76 10.87
N GLU A 43 -14.35 -12.55 9.85
CA GLU A 43 -13.61 -11.31 9.63
C GLU A 43 -14.38 -10.35 8.71
N THR A 44 -14.56 -9.11 9.18
CA THR A 44 -15.19 -8.00 8.43
C THR A 44 -14.34 -7.50 7.26
N LEU A 45 -13.01 -7.59 7.37
CA LEU A 45 -12.07 -7.15 6.32
C LEU A 45 -11.66 -8.26 5.36
N SER A 46 -11.46 -7.91 4.09
CA SER A 46 -10.98 -8.88 3.09
C SER A 46 -9.52 -9.28 3.41
N PRO A 47 -9.06 -10.50 3.07
CA PRO A 47 -7.72 -10.96 3.45
C PRO A 47 -6.58 -10.07 2.94
N SER A 48 -6.74 -9.42 1.78
CA SER A 48 -5.75 -8.49 1.24
C SER A 48 -5.71 -7.17 2.01
N VAL A 49 -6.88 -6.65 2.41
CA VAL A 49 -6.99 -5.43 3.24
C VAL A 49 -6.47 -5.70 4.64
N ASN A 50 -6.88 -6.81 5.26
CA ASN A 50 -6.41 -7.22 6.59
C ASN A 50 -4.88 -7.40 6.62
N GLN A 51 -4.29 -8.03 5.60
CA GLN A 51 -2.83 -8.17 5.53
C GLN A 51 -2.09 -6.82 5.45
N LYS A 52 -2.63 -5.84 4.70
CA LYS A 52 -2.03 -4.50 4.65
C LYS A 52 -2.14 -3.80 6.00
N LEU A 53 -3.32 -3.82 6.63
CA LEU A 53 -3.54 -3.29 7.98
C LEU A 53 -2.53 -3.87 8.98
N GLN A 54 -2.41 -5.20 9.04
CA GLN A 54 -1.45 -5.87 9.91
C GLN A 54 0.00 -5.44 9.61
N THR A 55 0.33 -5.19 8.34
CA THR A 55 1.68 -4.70 8.00
C THR A 55 1.92 -3.29 8.53
N PHE A 56 0.92 -2.40 8.51
CA PHE A 56 1.03 -1.09 9.14
C PHE A 56 1.26 -1.21 10.64
N LEU A 57 0.44 -2.02 11.33
CA LEU A 57 0.58 -2.25 12.78
C LEU A 57 1.94 -2.85 13.14
N ASP A 58 2.39 -3.87 12.41
CA ASP A 58 3.72 -4.48 12.59
C ASP A 58 4.84 -3.46 12.41
N PHE A 59 4.70 -2.55 11.44
CA PHE A 59 5.68 -1.50 11.20
C PHE A 59 5.70 -0.46 12.32
N VAL A 60 4.54 0.04 12.75
CA VAL A 60 4.46 0.95 13.89
C VAL A 60 5.05 0.31 15.14
N ASN A 61 4.73 -0.95 15.41
CA ASN A 61 5.30 -1.71 16.52
C ASN A 61 6.81 -1.93 16.39
N MET A 62 7.34 -2.04 15.17
CA MET A 62 8.77 -2.08 14.94
C MET A 62 9.42 -0.73 15.29
N VAL A 63 8.83 0.39 14.88
CA VAL A 63 9.34 1.74 15.19
C VAL A 63 9.28 2.02 16.69
N LYS A 64 8.17 1.66 17.37
CA LYS A 64 8.02 1.78 18.83
C LYS A 64 9.10 1.05 19.64
N ARG A 65 9.68 -0.03 19.10
CA ARG A 65 10.80 -0.74 19.74
C ARG A 65 12.15 -0.03 19.59
N ILE A 66 12.26 0.87 18.62
CA ILE A 66 13.51 1.57 18.29
C ILE A 66 13.49 2.97 18.90
N LEU A 67 12.33 3.63 18.93
CA LEU A 67 12.18 5.01 19.36
C LEU A 67 11.06 5.15 20.40
N PRO A 68 11.23 6.02 21.41
CA PRO A 68 10.15 6.39 22.33
C PRO A 68 9.15 7.27 21.59
N ILE A 69 8.01 6.71 21.20
CA ILE A 69 6.94 7.44 20.51
C ILE A 69 5.97 8.01 21.56
N SER A 70 5.84 9.34 21.61
CA SER A 70 4.90 10.04 22.50
C SER A 70 3.48 10.12 21.94
N SER A 71 3.35 10.37 20.64
CA SER A 71 2.06 10.45 19.95
C SER A 71 2.16 9.87 18.52
N ILE A 72 1.01 9.50 17.98
CA ILE A 72 0.87 9.05 16.58
C ILE A 72 -0.24 9.90 15.99
N CYS A 73 -0.02 10.43 14.78
CA CYS A 73 -1.06 11.08 13.99
C CYS A 73 -1.20 10.36 12.64
N VAL A 74 -2.44 10.03 12.27
CA VAL A 74 -2.75 9.33 11.02
C VAL A 74 -3.43 10.31 10.05
N GLU A 75 -2.85 10.46 8.85
CA GLU A 75 -3.54 11.17 7.78
C GLU A 75 -4.71 10.35 7.26
N VAL A 76 -5.90 10.94 7.31
CA VAL A 76 -7.12 10.39 6.75
C VAL A 76 -7.46 11.13 5.47
N SER A 77 -7.66 10.40 4.37
CA SER A 77 -8.16 11.02 3.15
C SER A 77 -9.57 11.55 3.39
N GLY A 78 -9.81 12.82 3.04
CA GLY A 78 -11.13 13.45 3.16
C GLY A 78 -12.17 12.85 2.21
N PHE A 79 -11.73 12.28 1.09
CA PHE A 79 -12.63 11.93 -0.01
C PHE A 79 -13.12 10.49 0.08
N ASP A 80 -14.40 10.30 0.41
CA ASP A 80 -15.04 8.98 0.36
C ASP A 80 -15.32 8.59 -1.10
N THR A 81 -14.45 7.74 -1.65
CA THR A 81 -14.55 7.25 -3.03
C THR A 81 -15.85 6.48 -3.32
N GLN A 82 -16.48 5.85 -2.31
CA GLN A 82 -17.75 5.15 -2.51
C GLN A 82 -18.90 6.15 -2.63
N LYS A 83 -18.93 7.15 -1.74
CA LYS A 83 -19.90 8.27 -1.83
C LYS A 83 -19.77 9.03 -3.15
N MET A 84 -18.54 9.30 -3.60
CA MET A 84 -18.28 9.98 -4.88
C MET A 84 -18.71 9.19 -6.13
N GLN A 85 -18.72 7.85 -6.06
CA GLN A 85 -19.18 6.99 -7.14
C GLN A 85 -20.72 6.87 -7.19
N ASN A 86 -21.35 6.93 -6.02
CA ASN A 86 -22.79 6.80 -5.83
C ASN A 86 -23.42 8.15 -5.48
N ALA A 87 -23.18 9.19 -6.29
CA ALA A 87 -23.73 10.53 -6.07
C ALA A 87 -25.28 10.60 -6.15
N GLU A 88 -25.95 9.49 -6.47
CA GLU A 88 -27.42 9.37 -6.52
C GLU A 88 -28.03 8.74 -5.25
N ILE A 89 -27.23 8.26 -4.30
CA ILE A 89 -27.76 7.69 -3.05
C ILE A 89 -27.60 8.70 -1.91
N SER A 90 -28.76 9.28 -1.56
CA SER A 90 -29.13 10.10 -0.40
C SER A 90 -28.95 11.62 -0.50
N GLY A 91 -30.08 12.30 -0.79
CA GLY A 91 -30.43 13.58 -0.18
C GLY A 91 -30.26 14.80 -1.10
N THR A 92 -31.27 15.66 -1.08
CA THR A 92 -31.24 17.06 -1.53
C THR A 92 -30.08 17.88 -0.91
N GLU A 93 -29.41 17.35 0.11
CA GLU A 93 -28.19 17.88 0.73
C GLU A 93 -26.91 17.64 -0.10
N TYR A 94 -26.91 16.73 -1.09
CA TYR A 94 -25.73 16.41 -1.92
C TYR A 94 -25.44 17.40 -3.06
N GLN A 95 -26.31 18.40 -3.27
CA GLN A 95 -26.24 19.31 -4.42
C GLN A 95 -25.69 20.71 -4.10
N HIS A 96 -25.42 21.08 -2.84
CA HIS A 96 -25.24 22.50 -2.47
C HIS A 96 -24.07 22.89 -1.53
N GLY A 97 -22.99 22.11 -1.42
CA GLY A 97 -21.83 22.50 -0.60
C GLY A 97 -20.61 23.00 -1.40
N GLU A 98 -20.09 24.21 -1.14
CA GLU A 98 -18.78 24.68 -1.63
C GLU A 98 -17.63 23.72 -1.26
N LEU A 99 -17.73 23.10 -0.08
CA LEU A 99 -16.78 22.10 0.43
C LEU A 99 -16.76 20.83 -0.43
N GLN A 100 -17.89 20.40 -0.99
CA GLN A 100 -18.00 19.18 -1.80
C GLN A 100 -17.39 19.33 -3.19
N GLY A 101 -17.52 20.52 -3.81
CA GLY A 101 -16.83 20.84 -5.05
C GLY A 101 -15.30 20.80 -4.89
N TYR A 102 -14.81 21.24 -3.72
CA TYR A 102 -13.40 21.14 -3.36
C TYR A 102 -12.94 19.68 -3.27
N GLU A 103 -13.75 18.81 -2.65
CA GLU A 103 -13.43 17.39 -2.50
C GLU A 103 -13.30 16.64 -3.84
N VAL A 104 -14.28 16.83 -4.72
CA VAL A 104 -14.28 16.21 -6.05
C VAL A 104 -13.10 16.74 -6.88
N ARG A 105 -12.82 18.03 -6.80
CA ARG A 105 -11.69 18.64 -7.51
C ARG A 105 -10.36 18.09 -7.00
N GLU A 106 -10.15 17.96 -5.70
CA GLU A 106 -8.92 17.37 -5.16
C GLU A 106 -8.77 15.90 -5.54
N TYR A 107 -9.84 15.12 -5.49
CA TYR A 107 -9.85 13.74 -6.00
C TYR A 107 -9.40 13.67 -7.48
N LEU A 108 -9.95 14.54 -8.33
CA LEU A 108 -9.60 14.59 -9.75
C LEU A 108 -8.16 15.09 -9.96
N VAL A 109 -7.69 16.06 -9.18
CA VAL A 109 -6.28 16.53 -9.23
C VAL A 109 -5.32 15.40 -8.91
N GLU A 110 -5.59 14.62 -7.86
CA GLU A 110 -4.76 13.47 -7.49
C GLU A 110 -4.82 12.38 -8.57
N LYS A 111 -6.01 12.08 -9.10
CA LYS A 111 -6.21 11.04 -10.13
C LYS A 111 -5.57 11.36 -11.47
N TYR A 112 -5.59 12.61 -11.87
CA TYR A 112 -5.03 13.07 -13.14
C TYR A 112 -3.63 13.66 -12.98
N HIS A 113 -3.03 13.60 -11.78
CA HIS A 113 -1.71 14.13 -11.48
C HIS A 113 -1.53 15.61 -11.87
N ARG A 114 -2.59 16.41 -11.69
CA ARG A 114 -2.66 17.82 -12.10
C ARG A 114 -2.29 18.04 -13.58
N THR A 115 -2.73 17.11 -14.43
CA THR A 115 -2.51 17.12 -15.88
C THR A 115 -3.83 17.17 -16.63
N CYS A 116 -3.87 17.91 -17.73
CA CYS A 116 -5.01 17.86 -18.66
C CYS A 116 -5.16 16.44 -19.23
N ALA A 117 -6.35 15.85 -19.11
CA ALA A 117 -6.63 14.49 -19.56
C ALA A 117 -6.58 14.30 -21.08
N TYR A 118 -6.69 15.39 -21.84
CA TYR A 118 -6.62 15.39 -23.29
C TYR A 118 -5.19 15.70 -23.77
N CYS A 119 -4.76 16.95 -23.66
CA CYS A 119 -3.48 17.38 -24.24
C CYS A 119 -2.25 17.06 -23.37
N GLY A 120 -2.41 16.50 -22.18
CA GLY A 120 -1.28 16.13 -21.32
C GLY A 120 -0.50 17.31 -20.71
N LYS A 121 -0.94 18.55 -20.91
CA LYS A 121 -0.25 19.73 -20.34
C LYS A 121 -0.42 19.79 -18.82
N THR A 122 0.68 20.10 -18.14
CA THR A 122 0.77 20.45 -16.73
C THR A 122 0.93 21.97 -16.57
N ASN A 123 0.86 22.49 -15.33
CA ASN A 123 1.07 23.92 -15.00
C ASN A 123 0.18 24.91 -15.76
N VAL A 124 -1.01 24.48 -16.17
CA VAL A 124 -2.05 25.35 -16.74
C VAL A 124 -3.28 25.35 -15.82
N PRO A 125 -4.13 26.39 -15.88
CA PRO A 125 -5.43 26.34 -15.20
C PRO A 125 -6.24 25.14 -15.70
N LEU A 126 -6.63 24.27 -14.76
CA LEU A 126 -7.44 23.09 -15.02
C LEU A 126 -8.85 23.28 -14.47
N GLN A 127 -9.84 22.83 -15.24
CA GLN A 127 -11.24 22.82 -14.92
C GLN A 127 -11.71 21.38 -14.73
N VAL A 128 -12.71 21.20 -13.86
CA VAL A 128 -13.44 19.93 -13.78
C VAL A 128 -14.40 19.90 -14.96
N GLU A 129 -14.43 18.78 -15.68
CA GLU A 129 -15.13 18.70 -16.96
C GLU A 129 -15.78 17.33 -17.15
N HIS A 130 -16.94 17.34 -17.80
CA HIS A 130 -17.76 16.16 -18.06
C HIS A 130 -17.35 15.45 -19.34
N ILE A 131 -16.95 14.18 -19.21
CA ILE A 131 -16.48 13.34 -20.30
C ILE A 131 -17.61 13.10 -21.31
N VAL A 132 -18.79 12.73 -20.82
CA VAL A 132 -20.08 12.86 -21.51
C VAL A 132 -20.69 14.18 -21.05
N PRO A 133 -20.92 15.17 -21.93
CA PRO A 133 -21.46 16.47 -21.54
C PRO A 133 -22.84 16.39 -20.87
N LYS A 134 -23.14 17.34 -19.97
CA LYS A 134 -24.45 17.44 -19.31
C LYS A 134 -25.61 17.53 -20.30
N SER A 135 -25.43 18.28 -21.40
CA SER A 135 -26.42 18.41 -22.47
C SER A 135 -26.77 17.09 -23.18
N ARG A 136 -25.94 16.05 -23.01
CA ARG A 136 -26.16 14.69 -23.52
C ARG A 136 -26.43 13.68 -22.39
N GLY A 137 -26.91 14.15 -21.24
CA GLY A 137 -27.26 13.28 -20.11
C GLY A 137 -26.07 12.81 -19.25
N GLY A 138 -24.91 13.47 -19.36
CA GLY A 138 -23.75 13.16 -18.53
C GLY A 138 -23.98 13.41 -17.04
N SER A 139 -23.65 12.44 -16.19
CA SER A 139 -23.78 12.55 -14.73
C SER A 139 -22.64 13.36 -14.09
N ASP A 140 -22.88 13.90 -12.89
CA ASP A 140 -21.87 14.53 -12.03
C ASP A 140 -21.03 13.51 -11.22
N ARG A 141 -21.18 12.21 -11.50
CA ARG A 141 -20.40 11.15 -10.84
C ARG A 141 -18.94 11.25 -11.28
N VAL A 142 -17.99 10.97 -10.38
CA VAL A 142 -16.54 10.99 -10.70
C VAL A 142 -16.11 10.02 -11.80
N SER A 143 -16.96 9.06 -12.16
CA SER A 143 -16.77 8.18 -13.32
C SER A 143 -17.01 8.86 -14.67
N ASN A 144 -17.62 10.05 -14.68
CA ASN A 144 -17.87 10.89 -15.84
C ASN A 144 -17.13 12.24 -15.76
N LEU A 145 -16.30 12.46 -14.74
CA LEU A 145 -15.55 13.70 -14.57
C LEU A 145 -14.06 13.51 -14.84
N THR A 146 -13.43 14.55 -15.37
CA THR A 146 -12.00 14.63 -15.66
C THR A 146 -11.44 16.02 -15.36
N LEU A 147 -10.13 16.19 -15.50
CA LEU A 147 -9.50 17.52 -15.56
C LEU A 147 -9.11 17.87 -16.99
N SER A 148 -9.48 19.06 -17.44
CA SER A 148 -9.07 19.60 -18.73
C SER A 148 -8.62 21.05 -18.63
N CYS A 149 -7.70 21.45 -19.50
CA CYS A 149 -7.37 22.87 -19.65
C CYS A 149 -8.47 23.59 -20.43
N GLN A 150 -8.61 24.89 -20.22
CA GLN A 150 -9.66 25.69 -20.87
C GLN A 150 -9.71 25.51 -22.40
N LYS A 151 -8.54 25.49 -23.07
CA LYS A 151 -8.44 25.29 -24.52
C LYS A 151 -9.02 23.95 -24.98
N CYS A 152 -8.77 22.86 -24.25
CA CYS A 152 -9.31 21.55 -24.60
C CYS A 152 -10.80 21.44 -24.27
N ASN A 153 -11.21 21.98 -23.12
CA ASN A 153 -12.63 22.00 -22.71
C ASN A 153 -13.49 22.72 -23.77
N GLN A 154 -13.06 23.92 -24.19
CA GLN A 154 -13.74 24.70 -25.23
C GLN A 154 -13.76 23.98 -26.59
N LYS A 155 -12.63 23.38 -27.01
CA LYS A 155 -12.56 22.64 -28.28
C LYS A 155 -13.43 21.39 -28.30
N LYS A 156 -13.55 20.69 -27.18
CA LYS A 156 -14.43 19.52 -27.05
C LYS A 156 -15.90 19.94 -27.10
N GLY A 157 -16.25 21.02 -26.41
CA GLY A 157 -17.62 21.55 -26.40
C GLY A 157 -18.64 20.49 -25.95
N ASN A 158 -19.64 20.24 -26.79
CA ASN A 158 -20.71 19.26 -26.54
C ASN A 158 -20.40 17.85 -27.08
N MET A 159 -19.19 17.60 -27.54
CA MET A 159 -18.74 16.25 -27.90
C MET A 159 -18.43 15.43 -26.66
N THR A 160 -18.59 14.13 -26.77
CA THR A 160 -18.03 13.15 -25.82
C THR A 160 -16.51 13.08 -25.99
N ALA A 161 -15.80 12.56 -24.99
CA ALA A 161 -14.35 12.37 -25.15
C ALA A 161 -13.99 11.40 -26.28
N ASP A 162 -14.87 10.45 -26.61
CA ASP A 162 -14.67 9.53 -27.73
C ASP A 162 -14.73 10.28 -29.08
N GLU A 163 -15.78 11.06 -29.31
CA GLU A 163 -15.92 11.92 -30.49
C GLU A 163 -14.78 12.95 -30.60
N PHE A 164 -14.24 13.41 -29.48
CA PHE A 164 -13.08 14.31 -29.46
C PHE A 164 -11.73 13.61 -29.75
N GLY A 165 -11.71 12.28 -29.93
CA GLY A 165 -10.51 11.50 -30.23
C GLY A 165 -9.76 10.95 -29.01
N TYR A 166 -10.39 10.94 -27.83
CA TYR A 166 -9.81 10.49 -26.55
C TYR A 166 -10.66 9.41 -25.84
N PRO A 167 -10.95 8.26 -26.49
CA PRO A 167 -11.76 7.16 -25.92
C PRO A 167 -11.26 6.68 -24.56
N ASN A 168 -9.95 6.71 -24.35
CA ASN A 168 -9.30 6.19 -23.15
C ASN A 168 -9.59 7.02 -21.88
N VAL A 169 -10.04 8.27 -22.02
CA VAL A 169 -10.34 9.15 -20.88
C VAL A 169 -11.49 8.59 -20.04
N GLN A 170 -12.51 8.01 -20.69
CA GLN A 170 -13.63 7.37 -19.98
C GLN A 170 -13.18 6.13 -19.19
N ASN A 171 -12.27 5.34 -19.77
CA ASN A 171 -11.70 4.18 -19.08
C ASN A 171 -10.89 4.61 -17.84
N LYS A 172 -10.12 5.69 -17.94
CA LYS A 172 -9.38 6.26 -16.80
C LYS A 172 -10.32 6.81 -15.73
N ALA A 173 -11.42 7.46 -16.12
CA ALA A 173 -12.41 7.97 -15.18
C ALA A 173 -13.14 6.85 -14.41
N LYS A 174 -13.41 5.72 -15.04
CA LYS A 174 -13.99 4.54 -14.36
C LYS A 174 -13.02 3.87 -13.37
N GLN A 175 -11.71 4.06 -13.51
CA GLN A 175 -10.74 3.49 -12.57
C GLN A 175 -10.79 4.21 -11.21
N SER A 176 -10.97 3.46 -10.13
CA SER A 176 -10.90 4.00 -8.77
C SER A 176 -9.46 4.13 -8.28
N LEU A 177 -9.22 5.12 -7.41
CA LEU A 177 -7.93 5.26 -6.73
C LEU A 177 -7.81 4.19 -5.65
N LYS A 178 -6.98 3.17 -5.91
CA LYS A 178 -6.81 2.01 -5.02
C LYS A 178 -6.27 2.36 -3.63
N ALA A 179 -5.39 3.36 -3.52
CA ALA A 179 -4.77 3.75 -2.26
C ALA A 179 -5.76 4.53 -1.35
N PRO A 180 -6.43 5.60 -1.81
CA PRO A 180 -7.51 6.26 -1.06
C PRO A 180 -8.65 5.31 -0.69
N ALA A 181 -9.11 4.45 -1.60
CA ALA A 181 -10.16 3.48 -1.30
C ALA A 181 -9.77 2.53 -0.15
N PHE A 182 -8.49 2.13 -0.11
CA PHE A 182 -7.95 1.34 0.99
C PHE A 182 -7.90 2.15 2.30
N MET A 183 -7.35 3.37 2.28
CA MET A 183 -7.30 4.22 3.48
C MET A 183 -8.69 4.51 4.03
N ASN A 184 -9.67 4.84 3.19
CA ASN A 184 -11.06 5.03 3.64
C ASN A 184 -11.67 3.79 4.30
N THR A 185 -11.28 2.59 3.84
CA THR A 185 -11.78 1.34 4.42
C THR A 185 -11.21 1.10 5.83
N ILE A 186 -9.98 1.55 6.10
CA ILE A 186 -9.26 1.20 7.33
C ILE A 186 -8.94 2.38 8.24
N ARG A 187 -9.21 3.63 7.84
CA ARG A 187 -8.74 4.84 8.54
C ARG A 187 -9.18 4.88 10.00
N TRP A 188 -10.46 4.66 10.27
CA TRP A 188 -10.99 4.70 11.63
C TRP A 188 -10.50 3.50 12.44
N LEU A 189 -10.44 2.32 11.81
CA LEU A 189 -9.85 1.15 12.44
C LEU A 189 -8.37 1.35 12.79
N LEU A 190 -7.60 2.07 11.97
CA LEU A 190 -6.21 2.42 12.29
C LEU A 190 -6.13 3.39 13.46
N VAL A 191 -6.96 4.45 13.44
CA VAL A 191 -7.04 5.44 14.51
C VAL A 191 -7.36 4.76 15.85
N ASP A 192 -8.37 3.89 15.85
CA ASP A 192 -8.79 3.14 17.03
C ASP A 192 -7.71 2.17 17.53
N LEU A 193 -7.12 1.36 16.63
CA LEU A 193 -6.12 0.36 17.01
C LEU A 193 -4.78 0.97 17.44
N LEU A 194 -4.45 2.18 16.97
CA LEU A 194 -3.22 2.87 17.32
C LEU A 194 -3.39 3.85 18.48
N HIS A 195 -4.64 4.14 18.89
CA HIS A 195 -4.97 5.24 19.79
C HIS A 195 -4.32 6.55 19.35
N SER A 196 -4.48 6.88 18.06
CA SER A 196 -3.79 7.99 17.41
C SER A 196 -4.69 9.18 17.19
N ASP A 197 -4.10 10.37 17.10
CA ASP A 197 -4.77 11.52 16.50
C ASP A 197 -4.93 11.32 14.98
N TYR A 198 -5.71 12.20 14.35
CA TYR A 198 -5.88 12.19 12.90
C TYR A 198 -5.84 13.59 12.31
N THR A 199 -5.49 13.67 11.03
CA THR A 199 -5.53 14.92 10.27
C THR A 199 -5.99 14.68 8.85
N TYR A 200 -6.53 15.72 8.21
CA TYR A 200 -6.98 15.66 6.82
C TYR A 200 -5.93 16.20 5.86
N GLY A 201 -5.87 15.63 4.65
CA GLY A 201 -4.87 16.02 3.66
C GLY A 201 -4.89 17.49 3.24
N TYR A 202 -6.04 18.18 3.35
CA TYR A 202 -6.11 19.63 3.08
C TYR A 202 -5.33 20.45 4.13
N ASN A 203 -5.37 20.05 5.41
CA ASN A 203 -4.58 20.68 6.48
C ASN A 203 -3.09 20.47 6.23
N THR A 204 -2.69 19.23 5.92
CA THR A 204 -1.30 18.88 5.56
C THR A 204 -0.80 19.71 4.40
N LYS A 205 -1.59 19.83 3.33
CA LYS A 205 -1.25 20.63 2.14
C LYS A 205 -1.10 22.12 2.48
N HIS A 206 -2.03 22.68 3.26
CA HIS A 206 -1.99 24.09 3.65
C HIS A 206 -0.73 24.40 4.45
N ASN A 207 -0.45 23.62 5.50
CA ASN A 207 0.72 23.80 6.36
C ASN A 207 2.02 23.58 5.59
N ARG A 208 2.07 22.59 4.67
CA ARG A 208 3.24 22.35 3.82
C ARG A 208 3.54 23.55 2.91
N ILE A 209 2.52 24.17 2.31
CA ILE A 209 2.69 25.36 1.47
C ILE A 209 3.14 26.55 2.32
N LYS A 210 2.56 26.74 3.51
CA LYS A 210 2.95 27.78 4.46
C LYS A 210 4.43 27.69 4.86
N LEU A 211 4.96 26.48 4.97
CA LEU A 211 6.37 26.20 5.28
C LEU A 211 7.29 26.19 4.03
N GLY A 212 6.77 26.45 2.83
CA GLY A 212 7.57 26.44 1.60
C GLY A 212 8.11 25.05 1.21
N LEU A 213 7.51 23.97 1.71
CA LEU A 213 8.01 22.61 1.50
C LEU A 213 7.44 21.98 0.22
N GLU A 214 8.29 21.28 -0.53
CA GLU A 214 7.87 20.52 -1.71
C GLU A 214 7.01 19.30 -1.34
N LYS A 215 6.11 18.88 -2.25
CA LYS A 215 5.24 17.72 -2.05
C LYS A 215 6.08 16.43 -2.05
N SER A 216 6.14 15.76 -0.90
CA SER A 216 6.73 14.43 -0.77
C SER A 216 6.14 13.72 0.44
N HIS A 217 6.10 12.38 0.44
CA HIS A 217 5.59 11.60 1.58
C HIS A 217 6.32 11.92 2.90
N ILE A 218 7.60 12.23 2.82
CA ILE A 218 8.43 12.59 3.99
C ILE A 218 8.07 13.98 4.52
N ASN A 219 7.86 14.96 3.63
CA ASN A 219 7.46 16.31 4.04
C ASN A 219 6.03 16.34 4.56
N ASP A 220 5.12 15.61 3.92
CA ASP A 220 3.75 15.49 4.40
C ASP A 220 3.74 14.88 5.83
N ALA A 221 4.48 13.79 6.06
CA ALA A 221 4.62 13.19 7.39
C ALA A 221 5.27 14.12 8.43
N PHE A 222 6.25 14.92 8.02
CA PHE A 222 6.88 15.93 8.89
C PHE A 222 5.88 17.00 9.33
N VAL A 223 5.07 17.50 8.40
CA VAL A 223 4.02 18.49 8.67
C VAL A 223 2.91 17.91 9.54
N ILE A 224 2.52 16.65 9.30
CA ILE A 224 1.52 15.93 10.11
C ILE A 224 1.99 15.77 11.57
N ALA A 225 3.29 15.63 11.79
CA ALA A 225 3.89 15.55 13.12
C ALA A 225 4.20 16.93 13.73
N ASP A 226 3.49 17.98 13.30
CA ASP A 226 3.68 19.38 13.72
C ASP A 226 5.10 19.93 13.50
N GLY A 227 5.81 19.37 12.53
CA GLY A 227 7.15 19.80 12.16
C GLY A 227 7.15 21.19 11.51
N THR A 228 7.90 22.12 12.10
CA THR A 228 8.16 23.46 11.55
C THR A 228 9.61 23.60 11.09
N ASN A 229 10.50 24.16 11.91
CA ASN A 229 11.90 24.46 11.57
C ASN A 229 12.89 23.45 12.13
N HIS A 230 12.42 22.25 12.49
CA HIS A 230 13.28 21.21 13.05
C HIS A 230 14.29 20.70 12.03
N GLU A 231 15.50 20.37 12.51
CA GLU A 231 16.56 19.79 11.69
C GLU A 231 16.10 18.47 11.05
N ARG A 232 16.38 18.32 9.75
CA ARG A 232 15.93 17.18 8.96
C ARG A 232 17.02 16.13 8.92
N VAL A 233 16.69 14.92 9.35
CA VAL A 233 17.60 13.77 9.24
C VAL A 233 17.44 13.05 7.91
N ARG A 234 18.54 12.41 7.45
CA ARG A 234 18.54 11.57 6.25
C ARG A 234 17.44 10.50 6.34
N PRO A 235 16.55 10.40 5.33
CA PRO A 235 15.42 9.48 5.41
C PRO A 235 15.83 8.02 5.14
N TYR A 236 15.07 7.11 5.72
CA TYR A 236 15.14 5.67 5.46
C TYR A 236 14.07 5.24 4.45
N LEU A 237 14.42 4.36 3.53
CA LEU A 237 13.48 3.59 2.73
C LEU A 237 13.33 2.18 3.30
N GLY A 238 12.15 1.91 3.85
CA GLY A 238 11.69 0.59 4.20
C GLY A 238 11.17 -0.15 2.97
N ILE A 239 11.68 -1.35 2.69
CA ILE A 239 11.14 -2.22 1.65
C ILE A 239 10.62 -3.50 2.29
N GLN A 240 9.33 -3.78 2.11
CA GLN A 240 8.75 -5.04 2.58
C GLN A 240 8.92 -6.15 1.53
N THR A 241 9.77 -7.12 1.85
CA THR A 241 9.96 -8.33 1.05
C THR A 241 9.28 -9.54 1.67
N ARG A 242 8.99 -10.55 0.85
CA ARG A 242 8.44 -11.82 1.34
C ARG A 242 9.51 -12.57 2.14
N ARG A 243 9.30 -12.71 3.45
CA ARG A 243 10.19 -13.49 4.33
C ARG A 243 10.34 -14.94 3.89
N ASN A 244 9.22 -15.59 3.60
CA ASN A 244 9.18 -17.03 3.32
C ASN A 244 8.32 -17.34 2.11
N ASN A 245 8.85 -18.11 1.15
CA ASN A 245 8.08 -18.74 0.09
C ASN A 245 7.71 -20.18 0.46
N ARG A 246 6.48 -20.59 0.13
CA ARG A 246 6.02 -21.99 0.20
C ARG A 246 6.09 -22.66 -1.18
N ALA A 247 6.91 -22.12 -2.07
CA ALA A 247 7.13 -22.73 -3.37
C ALA A 247 7.82 -24.08 -3.13
N LEU A 248 7.40 -25.09 -3.87
CA LEU A 248 8.13 -26.35 -3.92
C LEU A 248 9.53 -26.01 -4.49
N GLN A 249 10.57 -26.24 -3.69
CA GLN A 249 11.92 -26.20 -4.23
C GLN A 249 12.11 -27.47 -5.06
N THR A 250 12.75 -27.38 -6.21
CA THR A 250 13.32 -28.57 -6.84
C THR A 250 14.54 -29.02 -6.03
N ASN A 251 14.83 -30.31 -6.01
CA ASN A 251 16.10 -30.81 -5.47
C ASN A 251 17.27 -30.19 -6.27
N ARG A 252 18.50 -30.28 -5.73
CA ARG A 252 19.71 -29.72 -6.38
C ARG A 252 19.87 -30.17 -7.84
N ASN A 253 19.33 -31.34 -8.18
CA ASN A 253 19.43 -31.94 -9.51
C ASN A 253 18.23 -31.61 -10.41
N GLY A 254 17.27 -30.78 -9.97
CA GLY A 254 16.10 -30.37 -10.77
C GLY A 254 14.99 -31.42 -10.93
N PHE A 255 15.27 -32.69 -10.70
CA PHE A 255 14.39 -33.81 -11.05
C PHE A 255 13.12 -33.98 -10.20
N LYS A 256 13.13 -33.59 -8.92
CA LYS A 256 11.99 -33.84 -8.02
C LYS A 256 11.71 -32.66 -7.09
N PRO A 257 10.43 -32.36 -6.80
CA PRO A 257 10.07 -31.43 -5.75
C PRO A 257 10.66 -31.87 -4.40
N SER A 258 11.62 -31.10 -3.89
CA SER A 258 12.01 -31.10 -2.49
C SER A 258 10.89 -30.47 -1.69
N ILE A 259 10.09 -31.33 -1.04
CA ILE A 259 9.09 -30.87 -0.08
C ILE A 259 9.84 -30.47 1.19
N ARG A 260 10.06 -29.16 1.38
CA ARG A 260 10.45 -28.64 2.69
C ARG A 260 9.27 -28.83 3.65
N LYS A 261 9.27 -29.94 4.40
CA LYS A 261 8.17 -30.31 5.31
C LYS A 261 8.06 -29.35 6.51
N GLN A 262 9.16 -28.70 6.89
CA GLN A 262 9.20 -27.77 8.01
C GLN A 262 9.83 -26.43 7.66
N ARG A 263 9.39 -25.38 8.36
CA ARG A 263 9.94 -24.03 8.24
C ARG A 263 11.13 -23.89 9.18
N TYR A 264 12.27 -23.47 8.65
CA TYR A 264 13.43 -23.17 9.49
C TYR A 264 13.27 -21.79 10.13
N PRO A 265 13.73 -21.62 11.38
CA PRO A 265 13.57 -20.36 12.11
C PRO A 265 14.49 -19.26 11.56
N LEU A 266 15.65 -19.64 11.02
CA LEU A 266 16.61 -18.76 10.37
C LEU A 266 16.64 -18.97 8.85
N GLY A 267 17.09 -17.95 8.13
CA GLY A 267 17.29 -17.97 6.69
C GLY A 267 18.50 -17.13 6.26
N PRO A 268 18.90 -17.24 4.97
CA PRO A 268 20.03 -16.47 4.46
C PRO A 268 19.83 -14.96 4.64
N LYS A 269 20.92 -14.26 4.97
CA LYS A 269 21.03 -12.83 5.28
C LYS A 269 20.42 -12.40 6.63
N ASP A 270 19.90 -13.32 7.44
CA ASP A 270 19.51 -12.99 8.81
C ASP A 270 20.76 -12.60 9.62
N LEU A 271 20.67 -11.54 10.41
CA LEU A 271 21.70 -11.12 11.35
C LEU A 271 21.43 -11.79 12.70
N VAL A 272 22.45 -12.44 13.24
CA VAL A 272 22.34 -13.26 14.44
C VAL A 272 23.47 -12.98 15.41
N PHE A 273 23.18 -13.14 16.69
CA PHE A 273 24.14 -13.11 17.78
C PHE A 273 24.52 -14.55 18.15
N LEU A 274 25.82 -14.85 18.19
CA LEU A 274 26.33 -16.11 18.70
C LEU A 274 26.53 -15.99 20.21
N LYS A 275 25.85 -16.83 20.99
CA LYS A 275 25.98 -16.85 22.45
C LYS A 275 27.41 -17.14 22.90
N PHE A 276 28.10 -17.99 22.15
CA PHE A 276 29.50 -18.32 22.37
C PHE A 276 30.38 -17.38 21.55
N GLY A 277 31.28 -16.68 22.23
CA GLY A 277 32.20 -15.70 21.62
C GLY A 277 31.62 -14.31 21.42
N SER A 278 30.34 -14.08 21.75
CA SER A 278 29.67 -12.76 21.68
C SER A 278 29.80 -12.07 20.32
N LEU A 279 29.72 -12.85 19.23
CA LEU A 279 29.91 -12.37 17.87
C LEU A 279 28.58 -12.09 17.17
N ILE A 280 28.53 -11.00 16.41
CA ILE A 280 27.46 -10.72 15.47
C ILE A 280 27.86 -11.28 14.11
N CYS A 281 27.00 -12.14 13.54
CA CYS A 281 27.27 -12.80 12.28
C CYS A 281 26.06 -12.75 11.33
N THR A 282 26.32 -12.91 10.04
CA THR A 282 25.28 -13.01 9.01
C THR A 282 25.07 -14.48 8.62
N VAL A 283 23.82 -14.94 8.60
CA VAL A 283 23.47 -16.30 8.19
C VAL A 283 23.69 -16.47 6.70
N LYS A 284 24.54 -17.43 6.31
CA LYS A 284 24.77 -17.84 4.92
C LYS A 284 23.80 -18.94 4.51
N ALA A 285 23.63 -19.95 5.35
CA ALA A 285 22.76 -21.09 5.08
C ALA A 285 22.31 -21.79 6.35
N VAL A 286 21.22 -22.55 6.24
CA VAL A 286 20.72 -23.42 7.30
C VAL A 286 20.67 -24.85 6.76
N PHE A 287 21.20 -25.81 7.51
CA PHE A 287 21.38 -27.20 7.09
C PHE A 287 21.00 -28.17 8.21
N ASN A 288 21.12 -29.47 7.91
CA ASN A 288 20.70 -30.57 8.79
C ASN A 288 19.29 -30.35 9.36
N TYR A 289 18.33 -30.21 8.44
CA TYR A 289 16.92 -29.97 8.75
C TYR A 289 16.65 -28.73 9.64
N GLY A 290 17.54 -27.74 9.69
CA GLY A 290 17.31 -26.56 10.53
C GLY A 290 17.97 -26.62 11.91
N LYS A 291 18.71 -27.69 12.22
CA LYS A 291 19.43 -27.81 13.50
C LYS A 291 20.74 -27.01 13.53
N TRP A 292 21.34 -26.79 12.37
CA TRP A 292 22.63 -26.11 12.24
C TRP A 292 22.55 -24.94 11.29
N VAL A 293 23.29 -23.88 11.63
CA VAL A 293 23.39 -22.66 10.83
C VAL A 293 24.84 -22.40 10.50
N ARG A 294 25.07 -22.04 9.23
CA ARG A 294 26.35 -21.54 8.75
C ARG A 294 26.27 -20.02 8.75
N VAL A 295 27.11 -19.37 9.52
CA VAL A 295 27.20 -17.92 9.63
C VAL A 295 28.55 -17.42 9.12
N VAL A 296 28.62 -16.13 8.81
CA VAL A 296 29.82 -15.41 8.40
C VAL A 296 29.98 -14.21 9.32
N ASP A 297 31.14 -14.07 9.95
CA ASP A 297 31.45 -12.90 10.78
C ASP A 297 31.77 -11.65 9.92
N ALA A 298 32.14 -10.55 10.56
CA ALA A 298 32.46 -9.29 9.87
C ALA A 298 33.73 -9.37 9.00
N ILE A 299 34.65 -10.29 9.30
CA ILE A 299 35.95 -10.45 8.62
C ILE A 299 35.84 -11.49 7.48
N GLY A 300 34.76 -12.26 7.43
CA GLY A 300 34.49 -13.25 6.39
C GLY A 300 34.68 -14.70 6.85
N ASN A 301 35.01 -14.95 8.11
CA ASN A 301 35.20 -16.30 8.63
C ASN A 301 33.87 -17.04 8.69
N ILE A 302 33.90 -18.30 8.26
CA ILE A 302 32.71 -19.14 8.22
C ILE A 302 32.66 -19.99 9.48
N ILE A 303 31.56 -19.87 10.23
CA ILE A 303 31.35 -20.64 11.47
C ILE A 303 30.07 -21.47 11.33
N ASN A 304 30.15 -22.75 11.66
CA ASN A 304 28.98 -23.62 11.75
C ASN A 304 28.59 -23.78 13.22
N VAL A 305 27.37 -23.41 13.58
CA VAL A 305 26.91 -23.40 14.97
C VAL A 305 25.56 -24.08 15.08
N ASN A 306 25.32 -24.74 16.21
CA ASN A 306 24.00 -25.26 16.53
C ASN A 306 23.03 -24.10 16.75
N ILE A 307 21.82 -24.22 16.20
CA ILE A 307 20.84 -23.13 16.22
C ILE A 307 20.41 -22.72 17.63
N LYS A 308 20.51 -23.63 18.62
CA LYS A 308 20.23 -23.33 20.03
C LYS A 308 21.18 -22.25 20.62
N ASN A 309 22.35 -22.11 20.01
CA ASN A 309 23.39 -21.19 20.45
C ASN A 309 23.37 -19.86 19.69
N VAL A 310 22.30 -19.61 18.95
CA VAL A 310 22.18 -18.48 18.03
C VAL A 310 20.88 -17.74 18.33
N GLU A 311 20.99 -16.44 18.58
CA GLU A 311 19.84 -15.56 18.77
C GLU A 311 19.67 -14.66 17.56
N LEU A 312 18.43 -14.50 17.13
CA LEU A 312 18.14 -13.63 16.00
C LEU A 312 18.14 -12.18 16.45
N ILE A 313 18.97 -11.36 15.81
CA ILE A 313 18.95 -9.91 15.96
C ILE A 313 17.97 -9.31 14.95
N LYS A 314 18.12 -9.66 13.66
CA LYS A 314 17.34 -9.07 12.57
C LYS A 314 17.14 -10.06 11.45
N TYR A 315 15.91 -10.20 10.97
CA TYR A 315 15.67 -10.95 9.75
C TYR A 315 16.24 -10.21 8.52
N GLY A 316 16.88 -10.94 7.60
CA GLY A 316 17.41 -10.41 6.33
C GLY A 316 16.36 -10.25 5.23
N LYS A 317 15.13 -10.72 5.49
CA LYS A 317 13.95 -10.53 4.65
C LYS A 317 12.81 -9.97 5.49
N GLY A 318 11.76 -9.46 4.85
CA GLY A 318 10.69 -8.73 5.52
C GLY A 318 10.87 -7.23 5.30
N VAL A 319 10.55 -6.42 6.30
CA VAL A 319 10.83 -4.98 6.26
C VAL A 319 12.32 -4.77 6.44
N GLN A 320 12.97 -4.17 5.44
CA GLN A 320 14.39 -3.80 5.48
C GLN A 320 14.49 -2.29 5.34
N LEU A 321 15.15 -1.63 6.29
CA LEU A 321 15.44 -0.20 6.24
C LEU A 321 16.79 0.02 5.54
N GLN A 322 16.82 0.92 4.57
CA GLN A 322 18.01 1.36 3.84
C GLN A 322 18.04 2.88 3.89
N PHE A 323 19.23 3.50 3.92
CA PHE A 323 19.32 4.95 3.75
C PHE A 323 18.98 5.32 2.31
N VAL A 324 18.28 6.45 2.12
CA VAL A 324 18.02 7.06 0.82
C VAL A 324 19.08 8.11 0.54
#